data_AF-A0A4Z0QYP2-F1
#
_entry.id   AF-A0A4Z0QYP2-F1
#
_cell.length_a   1.000
_cell.length_b   1.000
_cell.length_c   1.000
_cell.angle_alpha   90.00
_cell.angle_beta   90.00
_cell.angle_gamma   90.00
#
_symmetry.space_group_name_H-M   'P 1'
#
loop_
_entity.id
_entity.type
_entity.pdbx_description
1 polymer ?
#
loop_
_entity_poly.entity_id
_entity_poly.type
_entity_poly.pdbx_seq_one_letter_code
_entity_poly.pdbx_strand_id
1 'polypeptide(L)'
;MFSVKIDAIADTYEGKFIFMPLADFNQKFEMPEGSYIGAFSNVLLNIPENQSYSVVSLDEKLAAIREVMAPMQSMISGLATVAFIIGMIVIYLVTSMIVEENKGTISLMKIFGYRKKEINSLILNSSTIVVVSGYIIGIPLTLSAIGVLVQSMENSVGLSLPPLKIDLLYILIGFIVVMISYELSKLMCRKKVNSVSMSDALKSGME
;
A
#
# COMPACT_ATOMS: atom_id res chain seq x y z
N MET A 1 -28.32 -30.82 -23.13
CA MET A 1 -28.32 -29.35 -22.95
C MET A 1 -29.43 -29.04 -21.96
N PHE A 2 -29.09 -28.57 -20.76
CA PHE A 2 -30.08 -28.38 -19.69
C PHE A 2 -30.61 -26.94 -19.70
N SER A 3 -31.92 -26.78 -19.51
CA SER A 3 -32.53 -25.47 -19.31
C SER A 3 -32.84 -25.27 -17.83
N VAL A 4 -32.51 -24.08 -17.32
CA VAL A 4 -32.75 -23.66 -15.93
C VAL A 4 -33.41 -22.29 -15.98
N LYS A 5 -34.53 -22.13 -15.28
CA LYS A 5 -35.22 -20.84 -15.16
C LYS A 5 -34.50 -20.03 -14.06
N ILE A 6 -34.08 -18.82 -14.40
CA ILE A 6 -33.45 -17.90 -13.44
C ILE A 6 -34.56 -17.23 -12.63
N ASP A 7 -34.53 -17.41 -11.31
CA ASP A 7 -35.49 -16.78 -10.39
C ASP A 7 -34.93 -15.49 -9.78
N ALA A 8 -33.64 -15.50 -9.41
CA ALA A 8 -32.92 -14.35 -8.87
C ALA A 8 -31.44 -14.38 -9.26
N ILE A 9 -30.78 -13.23 -9.17
CA ILE A 9 -29.33 -13.06 -9.36
C ILE A 9 -28.74 -12.63 -8.02
N ALA A 10 -27.72 -13.35 -7.56
CA ALA A 10 -26.99 -13.02 -6.34
C ALA A 10 -25.57 -12.57 -6.68
N ASP A 11 -25.08 -11.56 -5.98
CA ASP A 11 -23.69 -11.12 -6.11
C ASP A 11 -22.76 -12.13 -5.42
N THR A 12 -21.85 -12.71 -6.19
CA THR A 12 -20.82 -13.64 -5.70
C THR A 12 -19.43 -13.07 -5.92
N TYR A 13 -18.60 -13.12 -4.87
CA TYR A 13 -17.22 -12.59 -4.91
C TYR A 13 -16.24 -13.52 -5.64
N GLU A 14 -16.60 -14.78 -5.87
CA GLU A 14 -15.76 -15.75 -6.56
C GLU A 14 -16.57 -16.43 -7.66
N GLY A 15 -16.01 -16.55 -8.86
CA GLY A 15 -16.52 -17.39 -9.94
C GLY A 15 -17.94 -17.10 -10.44
N LYS A 16 -18.45 -18.03 -11.26
CA LYS A 16 -19.83 -18.05 -11.76
C LYS A 16 -20.54 -19.25 -11.15
N PHE A 17 -21.37 -19.00 -10.15
CA PHE A 17 -22.11 -20.05 -9.45
C PHE A 17 -23.59 -20.04 -9.83
N ILE A 18 -24.18 -21.23 -9.83
CA ILE A 18 -25.63 -21.42 -9.93
C ILE A 18 -26.10 -21.96 -8.59
N PHE A 19 -27.02 -21.24 -7.95
CA PHE A 19 -27.65 -21.67 -6.71
C PHE A 19 -28.99 -22.30 -7.05
N MET A 20 -29.26 -23.49 -6.51
CA MET A 20 -30.55 -24.16 -6.64
C MET A 20 -30.86 -25.01 -5.40
N PRO A 21 -32.14 -25.32 -5.13
CA PRO A 21 -32.51 -26.21 -4.04
C PRO A 21 -31.84 -27.59 -4.18
N LEU A 22 -31.38 -28.14 -3.05
CA LEU A 22 -30.67 -29.43 -3.02
C LEU A 22 -31.52 -30.59 -3.57
N ALA A 23 -32.83 -30.58 -3.29
CA ALA A 23 -33.76 -31.59 -3.79
C ALA A 23 -33.84 -31.58 -5.33
N ASP A 24 -33.96 -30.40 -5.93
CA ASP A 24 -34.00 -30.21 -7.38
C ASP A 24 -32.67 -30.60 -8.03
N PHE A 25 -31.54 -30.29 -7.39
CA PHE A 25 -30.22 -30.71 -7.83
C PHE A 25 -30.11 -32.25 -7.84
N ASN A 26 -30.44 -32.89 -6.72
CA ASN A 26 -30.31 -34.35 -6.60
C ASN A 26 -31.21 -35.09 -7.58
N GLN A 27 -32.46 -34.63 -7.77
CA GLN A 27 -33.37 -35.23 -8.76
C GLN A 27 -32.83 -35.07 -10.19
N LYS A 28 -32.28 -33.90 -10.53
CA LYS A 28 -31.85 -33.58 -11.90
C LYS A 28 -30.53 -34.24 -12.30
N PHE A 29 -29.67 -34.54 -11.33
CA PHE A 29 -28.39 -35.22 -11.53
C PHE A 29 -28.40 -36.69 -11.09
N GLU A 30 -29.59 -37.26 -10.86
CA GLU A 30 -29.79 -38.67 -10.48
C GLU A 30 -29.00 -39.07 -9.22
N MET A 31 -28.83 -38.12 -8.29
CA MET A 31 -28.21 -38.38 -6.99
C MET A 31 -29.24 -38.89 -5.98
N PRO A 32 -28.83 -39.72 -5.00
CA PRO A 32 -29.71 -40.16 -3.93
C PRO A 32 -30.33 -38.96 -3.17
N GLU A 33 -31.57 -39.11 -2.72
CA GLU A 33 -32.24 -38.08 -1.93
C GLU A 33 -31.43 -37.75 -0.67
N GLY A 34 -31.25 -36.45 -0.40
CA GLY A 34 -30.44 -35.96 0.71
C GLY A 34 -28.92 -36.07 0.54
N SER A 35 -28.41 -36.48 -0.63
CA SER A 35 -26.97 -36.48 -0.91
C SER A 35 -26.38 -35.06 -0.89
N TYR A 36 -25.21 -34.88 -0.28
CA TYR A 36 -24.45 -33.63 -0.25
C TYR A 36 -22.95 -33.91 -0.25
N ILE A 37 -22.15 -32.95 -0.73
CA ILE A 37 -20.68 -33.04 -0.79
C ILE A 37 -19.97 -32.25 0.33
N GLY A 38 -20.73 -31.44 1.06
CA GLY A 38 -20.22 -30.68 2.20
C GLY A 38 -21.35 -30.01 2.97
N ALA A 39 -21.13 -29.81 4.27
CA ALA A 39 -22.05 -29.12 5.15
C ALA A 39 -21.28 -28.09 5.97
N PHE A 40 -21.83 -26.89 6.09
CA PHE A 40 -21.29 -25.85 6.97
C PHE A 40 -22.16 -25.79 8.22
N SER A 41 -21.53 -25.81 9.38
CA SER A 41 -22.21 -25.72 10.67
C SER A 41 -21.36 -24.93 11.66
N ASN A 42 -22.01 -24.17 12.53
CA ASN A 42 -21.37 -23.45 13.62
C ASN A 42 -21.01 -24.37 14.80
N VAL A 43 -21.50 -25.61 14.78
CA VAL A 43 -21.25 -26.64 15.79
C VAL A 43 -20.76 -27.92 15.12
N LEU A 44 -19.95 -28.70 15.84
CA LEU A 44 -19.52 -30.03 15.38
C LEU A 44 -20.75 -30.91 15.17
N LEU A 45 -20.98 -31.28 13.92
CA LEU A 45 -22.04 -32.20 13.53
C LEU A 45 -21.65 -33.61 13.95
N ASN A 46 -22.57 -34.34 14.59
CA ASN A 46 -22.39 -35.75 14.92
C ASN A 46 -22.66 -36.60 13.67
N ILE A 47 -21.63 -36.81 12.85
CA ILE A 47 -21.73 -37.57 11.60
C ILE A 47 -21.44 -39.06 11.90
N PRO A 48 -22.28 -40.01 11.42
CA PRO A 48 -22.06 -41.44 11.65
C PRO A 48 -20.68 -41.89 11.14
N GLU A 49 -19.97 -42.71 11.91
CA GLU A 49 -18.59 -43.18 11.64
C GLU A 49 -18.40 -43.88 10.28
N ASN A 50 -19.48 -44.27 9.62
CA ASN A 50 -19.47 -44.92 8.30
C ASN A 50 -19.27 -43.92 7.12
N GLN A 51 -19.08 -42.64 7.40
CA GLN A 51 -18.79 -41.63 6.37
C GLN A 51 -17.39 -41.06 6.57
N SER A 52 -16.55 -41.14 5.54
CA SER A 52 -15.26 -40.45 5.52
C SER A 52 -15.51 -38.96 5.32
N TYR A 53 -15.36 -38.16 6.38
CA TYR A 53 -15.51 -36.71 6.33
C TYR A 53 -14.21 -36.02 6.75
N SER A 54 -13.90 -34.89 6.11
CA SER A 54 -12.84 -33.98 6.54
C SER A 54 -13.50 -32.75 7.15
N VAL A 55 -13.25 -32.50 8.43
CA VAL A 55 -13.68 -31.26 9.09
C VAL A 55 -12.58 -30.24 8.86
N VAL A 56 -12.91 -29.14 8.20
CA VAL A 56 -12.01 -27.99 8.10
C VAL A 56 -12.65 -26.87 8.90
N SER A 57 -12.02 -26.53 10.02
CA SER A 57 -12.48 -25.40 10.83
C SER A 57 -12.23 -24.09 10.09
N LEU A 58 -13.03 -23.06 10.40
CA LEU A 58 -12.85 -21.74 9.79
C LEU A 58 -11.48 -21.16 10.21
N ASP A 59 -11.05 -21.44 11.44
CA ASP A 59 -9.74 -21.03 11.95
C ASP A 59 -8.58 -21.68 11.19
N GLU A 60 -8.67 -22.97 10.85
CA GLU A 60 -7.67 -23.66 10.00
C GLU A 60 -7.61 -23.07 8.59
N LYS A 61 -8.76 -22.74 7.98
CA LYS A 61 -8.78 -22.05 6.67
C LYS A 61 -8.11 -20.68 6.77
N LEU A 62 -8.43 -19.90 7.80
CA LEU A 62 -7.82 -18.59 8.02
C LEU A 62 -6.32 -18.71 8.27
N ALA A 63 -5.87 -19.74 9.01
CA ALA A 63 -4.46 -20.01 9.23
C ALA A 63 -3.75 -20.37 7.92
N ALA A 64 -4.32 -21.25 7.10
CA ALA A 64 -3.78 -21.62 5.80
C ALA A 64 -3.66 -20.41 4.85
N ILE A 65 -4.69 -19.55 4.81
CA ILE A 65 -4.64 -18.29 4.04
C ILE A 65 -3.51 -17.39 4.56
N ARG A 66 -3.36 -17.26 5.89
CA ARG A 66 -2.28 -16.45 6.48
C ARG A 66 -0.91 -17.00 6.12
N GLU A 67 -0.71 -18.32 6.12
CA GLU A 67 0.57 -18.92 5.72
C GLU A 67 0.90 -18.65 4.25
N VAL A 68 -0.08 -18.73 3.35
CA VAL A 68 0.10 -18.40 1.94
C VAL A 68 0.41 -16.90 1.75
N MET A 69 -0.18 -16.03 2.56
CA MET A 69 -0.01 -14.58 2.49
C MET A 69 1.26 -14.06 3.19
N ALA A 70 1.80 -14.79 4.17
CA ALA A 70 2.98 -14.39 4.94
C ALA A 70 4.23 -14.05 4.08
N PRO A 71 4.62 -14.85 3.06
CA PRO A 71 5.74 -14.49 2.20
C PRO A 71 5.45 -13.24 1.35
N MET A 72 4.21 -13.06 0.87
CA MET A 72 3.82 -11.84 0.13
C MET A 72 3.94 -10.60 1.01
N GLN A 73 3.47 -10.68 2.26
CA GLN A 73 3.61 -9.58 3.23
C GLN A 73 5.08 -9.25 3.49
N SER A 74 5.92 -10.28 3.65
CA SER A 74 7.36 -10.10 3.87
C SER A 74 8.03 -9.41 2.67
N MET A 75 7.71 -9.83 1.45
CA MET A 75 8.25 -9.23 0.22
C MET A 75 7.81 -7.76 0.08
N ILE A 76 6.54 -7.45 0.31
CA ILE A 76 6.02 -6.07 0.27
C ILE A 76 6.74 -5.20 1.31
N SER A 77 6.92 -5.71 2.53
CA SER A 77 7.63 -4.98 3.60
C SER A 77 9.10 -4.72 3.25
N GLY A 78 9.77 -5.68 2.62
CA GLY A 78 11.14 -5.54 2.15
C GLY A 78 11.25 -4.47 1.06
N LEU A 79 10.36 -4.52 0.06
CA LEU A 79 10.31 -3.53 -1.01
C LEU A 79 10.02 -2.12 -0.48
N ALA A 80 9.08 -1.99 0.46
CA ALA A 80 8.76 -0.73 1.12
C ALA A 80 9.98 -0.15 1.85
N THR A 81 10.76 -1.00 2.52
CA THR A 81 11.99 -0.58 3.22
C THR A 81 13.03 -0.04 2.24
N VAL A 82 13.24 -0.73 1.11
CA VAL A 82 14.19 -0.28 0.07
C VAL A 82 13.72 1.03 -0.56
N ALA A 83 12.43 1.13 -0.91
CA ALA A 83 11.84 2.36 -1.45
C ALA A 83 12.01 3.54 -0.49
N PHE A 84 11.84 3.30 0.81
CA PHE A 84 12.06 4.31 1.84
C PHE A 84 13.52 4.80 1.87
N ILE A 85 14.51 3.89 1.81
CA ILE A 85 15.94 4.26 1.76
C ILE A 85 16.25 5.08 0.51
N ILE A 86 15.75 4.66 -0.65
CA ILE A 86 15.95 5.40 -1.92
C ILE A 86 15.35 6.81 -1.80
N GLY A 87 14.13 6.93 -1.27
CA GLY A 87 13.49 8.21 -1.03
C GLY A 87 14.33 9.14 -0.14
N MET A 88 14.90 8.61 0.94
CA MET A 88 15.80 9.36 1.82
C MET A 88 17.06 9.86 1.08
N ILE A 89 17.67 9.02 0.23
CA ILE A 89 18.83 9.40 -0.59
C ILE A 89 18.46 10.50 -1.58
N VAL A 90 17.33 10.38 -2.28
CA VAL A 90 16.88 11.38 -3.26
C VAL A 90 16.62 12.72 -2.58
N ILE A 91 15.91 12.72 -1.45
CA ILE A 91 15.66 13.93 -0.66
C ILE A 91 16.97 14.57 -0.22
N TYR A 92 17.94 13.76 0.22
CA TYR A 92 19.26 14.24 0.60
C TYR A 92 19.99 14.91 -0.57
N LEU A 93 19.99 14.29 -1.75
CA LEU A 93 20.64 14.81 -2.95
C LEU A 93 20.01 16.14 -3.39
N VAL A 94 18.68 16.19 -3.49
CA VAL A 94 17.94 17.40 -3.88
C VAL A 94 18.20 18.53 -2.88
N THR A 95 18.13 18.23 -1.58
CA THR A 95 18.40 19.23 -0.54
C THR A 95 19.86 19.72 -0.60
N SER A 96 20.83 18.82 -0.84
CA SER A 96 22.24 19.18 -1.00
C SER A 96 22.44 20.12 -2.19
N MET A 97 21.78 19.83 -3.32
CA MET A 97 21.82 20.67 -4.52
C MET A 97 21.25 22.07 -4.26
N ILE A 98 20.09 22.15 -3.60
CA ILE A 98 19.47 23.44 -3.22
C ILE A 98 20.40 24.26 -2.33
N VAL A 99 21.08 23.61 -1.37
CA VAL A 99 22.03 24.28 -0.47
C VAL A 99 23.23 24.81 -1.24
N GLU A 100 23.73 24.04 -2.22
CA GLU A 100 24.85 24.44 -3.07
C GLU A 100 24.51 25.65 -3.95
N GLU A 101 23.34 25.63 -4.59
CA GLU A 101 22.84 26.73 -5.42
C GLU A 101 22.61 28.01 -4.60
N ASN A 102 22.19 27.87 -3.34
CA ASN A 102 21.91 29.00 -2.44
C ASN A 102 23.11 29.40 -1.56
N LYS A 103 24.33 28.90 -1.80
CA LYS A 103 25.53 29.22 -0.99
C LYS A 103 25.80 30.73 -0.91
N GLY A 104 25.63 31.46 -2.01
CA GLY A 104 25.80 32.92 -2.05
C GLY A 104 24.81 33.63 -1.12
N THR A 105 23.52 33.30 -1.24
CA THR A 105 22.46 33.85 -0.38
C THR A 105 22.64 33.51 1.09
N ILE A 106 23.02 32.26 1.40
CA ILE A 106 23.32 31.80 2.77
C ILE A 106 24.47 32.61 3.38
N SER A 107 25.49 32.89 2.60
CA SER A 107 26.66 33.64 3.06
C SER A 107 26.33 35.12 3.28
N LEU A 108 25.50 35.71 2.43
CA LEU A 108 24.99 37.08 2.62
C LEU A 108 24.17 37.21 3.91
N MET A 109 23.25 36.26 4.17
CA MET A 109 22.46 36.22 5.41
C MET A 109 23.36 36.10 6.64
N LYS A 110 24.44 35.31 6.57
CA LYS A 110 25.44 35.20 7.64
C LYS A 110 26.15 36.52 7.91
N ILE A 111 26.48 37.31 6.88
CA ILE A 111 27.10 38.63 7.03
C ILE A 111 26.15 39.62 7.72
N PHE A 112 24.86 39.57 7.39
CA PHE A 112 23.83 40.36 8.06
C PHE A 112 23.48 39.90 9.48
N GLY A 113 24.16 38.87 10.02
CA GLY A 113 24.02 38.44 11.41
C GLY A 113 22.88 37.46 11.68
N TYR A 114 22.28 36.86 10.65
CA TYR A 114 21.24 35.84 10.85
C TYR A 114 21.76 34.60 11.56
N ARG A 115 20.95 34.01 12.44
CA ARG A 115 21.34 32.83 13.21
C ARG A 115 21.36 31.61 12.31
N LYS A 116 22.33 30.70 12.52
CA LYS A 116 22.45 29.43 11.78
C LYS A 116 21.15 28.60 11.78
N LYS A 117 20.34 28.69 12.85
CA LYS A 117 19.03 28.02 12.95
C LYS A 117 17.98 28.62 12.00
N GLU A 118 17.97 29.94 11.79
CA GLU A 118 17.02 30.64 10.94
C GLU A 118 17.30 30.33 9.47
N ILE A 119 18.57 30.40 9.07
CA ILE A 119 19.03 30.06 7.71
C ILE A 119 18.68 28.61 7.38
N ASN A 120 18.95 27.69 8.31
CA ASN A 120 18.65 26.28 8.13
C ASN A 120 17.14 26.00 8.07
N SER A 121 16.32 26.75 8.80
CA SER A 121 14.86 26.64 8.72
C SER A 121 14.34 27.19 7.39
N LEU A 122 14.84 28.32 6.91
CA LEU A 122 14.42 28.92 5.64
C LEU A 122 14.74 28.01 4.45
N ILE A 123 15.97 27.49 4.39
CA ILE A 123 16.44 26.68 3.26
C ILE A 123 15.86 25.26 3.29
N LEU A 124 15.77 24.60 4.47
CA LEU A 124 15.27 23.22 4.53
C LEU A 124 13.74 23.14 4.50
N ASN A 125 13.04 24.16 5.00
CA ASN A 125 11.58 24.14 5.07
C ASN A 125 10.94 24.53 3.72
N SER A 126 11.69 25.17 2.81
CA SER A 126 11.20 25.46 1.45
C SER A 126 10.85 24.17 0.69
N SER A 127 11.63 23.10 0.87
CA SER A 127 11.36 21.79 0.26
C SER A 127 10.15 21.06 0.86
N THR A 128 9.62 21.51 2.00
CA THR A 128 8.50 20.83 2.67
C THR A 128 7.21 20.96 1.85
N ILE A 129 7.01 22.11 1.20
CA ILE A 129 5.84 22.34 0.33
C ILE A 129 5.86 21.36 -0.84
N VAL A 130 7.03 21.14 -1.45
CA VAL A 130 7.20 20.22 -2.58
C VAL A 130 6.88 18.77 -2.18
N VAL A 131 7.34 18.33 -1.01
CA VAL A 131 7.05 16.98 -0.49
C VAL A 131 5.56 16.80 -0.21
N VAL A 132 4.92 17.79 0.41
CA VAL A 132 3.47 17.74 0.70
C VAL A 132 2.66 17.71 -0.60
N SER A 133 2.96 18.58 -1.56
CA SER A 133 2.27 18.57 -2.86
C SER A 133 2.50 17.26 -3.61
N GLY A 134 3.71 16.72 -3.56
CA GLY A 134 4.05 15.43 -4.18
C GLY A 134 3.24 14.28 -3.56
N TYR A 135 3.04 14.29 -2.25
CA TYR A 135 2.21 13.30 -1.57
C TYR A 135 0.74 13.39 -1.99
N ILE A 136 0.18 14.61 -2.04
CA ILE A 136 -1.21 14.85 -2.44
C ILE A 136 -1.46 14.37 -3.88
N ILE A 137 -0.52 14.61 -4.79
CA ILE A 137 -0.61 14.16 -6.20
C ILE A 137 -0.31 12.66 -6.33
N GLY A 138 0.54 12.12 -5.47
CA GLY A 138 0.94 10.71 -5.49
C GLY A 138 -0.20 9.76 -5.14
N ILE A 139 -1.12 10.16 -4.24
CA ILE A 139 -2.30 9.36 -3.87
C ILE A 139 -3.19 9.02 -5.08
N PRO A 140 -3.75 9.99 -5.82
CA PRO A 140 -4.63 9.70 -6.95
C PRO A 140 -3.88 8.96 -8.07
N LEU A 141 -2.59 9.28 -8.28
CA LEU A 141 -1.77 8.56 -9.25
C LEU A 141 -1.65 7.07 -8.89
N THR A 142 -1.38 6.76 -7.63
CA THR A 142 -1.26 5.38 -7.13
C THR A 142 -2.59 4.64 -7.20
N LEU A 143 -3.69 5.28 -6.78
CA LEU A 143 -5.04 4.72 -6.86
C LEU A 143 -5.43 4.40 -8.31
N SER A 144 -5.12 5.29 -9.25
CA SER A 144 -5.39 5.08 -10.67
C SER A 144 -4.56 3.92 -11.25
N ALA A 145 -3.27 3.86 -10.92
CA ALA A 145 -2.38 2.80 -11.40
C ALA A 145 -2.80 1.42 -10.89
N ILE A 146 -3.16 1.33 -9.60
CA ILE A 146 -3.68 0.10 -9.01
C ILE A 146 -5.02 -0.28 -9.63
N GLY A 147 -5.92 0.68 -9.85
CA GLY A 147 -7.21 0.43 -10.50
C GLY A 147 -7.07 -0.20 -11.89
N VAL A 148 -6.14 0.32 -12.70
CA VAL A 148 -5.82 -0.26 -14.02
C VAL A 148 -5.25 -1.67 -13.90
N LEU A 149 -4.36 -1.90 -12.92
CA LEU A 149 -3.75 -3.20 -12.69
C LEU A 149 -4.79 -4.24 -12.27
N VAL A 150 -5.68 -3.89 -11.32
CA VAL A 150 -6.81 -4.73 -10.91
C VAL A 150 -7.69 -5.07 -12.09
N GLN A 151 -8.13 -4.07 -12.86
CA GLN A 151 -8.99 -4.30 -14.02
C GLN A 151 -8.35 -5.23 -15.07
N SER A 152 -7.03 -5.12 -15.28
CA SER A 152 -6.27 -6.04 -16.14
C SER A 152 -6.28 -7.48 -15.61
N MET A 153 -6.16 -7.66 -14.28
CA MET A 153 -6.23 -8.97 -13.66
C MET A 153 -7.64 -9.58 -13.73
N GLU A 154 -8.69 -8.78 -13.51
CA GLU A 154 -10.08 -9.24 -13.64
C GLU A 154 -10.36 -9.79 -15.05
N ASN A 155 -9.89 -9.08 -16.08
CA ASN A 155 -10.04 -9.50 -17.48
C ASN A 155 -9.27 -10.79 -17.79
N SER A 156 -8.13 -11.02 -17.13
CA SER A 156 -7.24 -12.14 -17.41
C SER A 156 -7.61 -13.42 -16.65
N VAL A 157 -8.08 -13.29 -15.40
CA VAL A 157 -8.33 -14.41 -14.49
C VAL A 157 -9.83 -14.66 -14.29
N GLY A 158 -10.71 -13.75 -14.75
CA GLY A 158 -12.16 -13.87 -14.60
C GLY A 158 -12.64 -13.75 -13.15
N LEU A 159 -11.81 -13.17 -12.28
CA LEU A 159 -12.03 -13.04 -10.85
C LEU A 159 -12.38 -11.58 -10.57
N SER A 160 -13.63 -11.30 -10.18
CA SER A 160 -14.06 -9.95 -9.82
C SER A 160 -13.55 -9.63 -8.42
N LEU A 161 -12.58 -8.72 -8.34
CA LEU A 161 -12.04 -8.30 -7.05
C LEU A 161 -12.93 -7.18 -6.50
N PRO A 162 -13.28 -7.19 -5.20
CA PRO A 162 -13.99 -6.07 -4.62
C PRO A 162 -13.17 -4.78 -4.81
N PRO A 163 -13.83 -3.62 -5.02
CA PRO A 163 -13.12 -2.38 -5.21
C PRO A 163 -12.20 -2.12 -4.01
N LEU A 164 -10.93 -1.87 -4.29
CA LEU A 164 -9.94 -1.56 -3.26
C LEU A 164 -10.33 -0.26 -2.56
N LYS A 165 -11.05 -0.40 -1.45
CA LYS A 165 -11.38 0.71 -0.57
C LYS A 165 -10.18 0.96 0.33
N ILE A 166 -9.32 1.89 -0.06
CA ILE A 166 -8.29 2.41 0.84
C ILE A 166 -9.00 3.32 1.83
N ASP A 167 -9.03 2.91 3.09
CA ASP A 167 -9.61 3.71 4.15
C ASP A 167 -8.80 5.00 4.36
N LEU A 168 -9.49 6.09 4.74
CA LEU A 168 -8.85 7.40 4.93
C LEU A 168 -7.73 7.32 6.00
N LEU A 169 -7.89 6.41 6.95
CA LEU A 169 -6.95 6.14 8.02
C LEU A 169 -5.60 5.64 7.49
N TYR A 170 -5.60 4.77 6.47
CA TYR A 170 -4.35 4.26 5.87
C TYR A 170 -3.61 5.35 5.09
N ILE A 171 -4.33 6.25 4.43
CA ILE A 171 -3.75 7.43 3.79
C ILE A 171 -3.08 8.31 4.87
N LEU A 172 -3.76 8.53 6.00
CA LEU A 172 -3.23 9.34 7.08
C LEU A 172 -1.97 8.72 7.71
N ILE A 173 -1.97 7.40 7.94
CA ILE A 173 -0.76 6.67 8.40
C ILE A 173 0.37 6.84 7.37
N GLY A 174 0.10 6.66 6.08
CA GLY A 174 1.10 6.85 5.03
C GLY A 174 1.69 8.26 5.03
N PHE A 175 0.86 9.28 5.23
CA PHE A 175 1.32 10.67 5.34
C PHE A 175 2.23 10.87 6.55
N ILE A 176 1.88 10.31 7.71
CA ILE A 176 2.71 10.38 8.92
C ILE A 176 4.05 9.71 8.68
N VAL A 177 4.07 8.52 8.06
CA VAL A 177 5.31 7.80 7.75
C VAL A 177 6.20 8.66 6.84
N VAL A 178 5.66 9.19 5.74
CA VAL A 178 6.40 10.06 4.82
C VAL A 178 6.93 11.32 5.51
N MET A 179 6.14 11.93 6.40
CA MET A 179 6.57 13.10 7.18
C MET A 179 7.71 12.77 8.15
N ILE A 180 7.61 11.67 8.90
CA ILE A 180 8.68 11.22 9.82
C ILE A 180 9.96 10.94 9.03
N SER A 181 9.83 10.20 7.93
CA SER A 181 10.89 9.91 6.96
C SER A 181 11.60 11.17 6.46
N TYR A 182 10.81 12.19 6.11
CA TYR A 182 11.33 13.47 5.63
C TYR A 182 12.00 14.29 6.73
N GLU A 183 11.43 14.36 7.94
CA GLU A 183 12.06 15.02 9.09
C GLU A 183 13.39 14.36 9.48
N LEU A 184 13.45 13.01 9.48
CA LEU A 184 14.69 12.27 9.71
C LEU A 184 15.75 12.64 8.67
N SER A 185 15.35 12.71 7.40
CA SER A 185 16.23 13.10 6.28
C SER A 185 16.75 14.54 6.46
N LYS A 186 15.87 15.48 6.80
CA LYS A 186 16.24 16.89 7.10
C LYS A 186 17.24 16.98 8.24
N LEU A 187 17.06 16.22 9.31
CA LEU A 187 18.00 16.19 10.45
C LEU A 187 19.39 15.70 10.05
N MET A 188 19.49 14.70 9.17
CA MET A 188 20.76 14.26 8.61
C MET A 188 21.40 15.32 7.71
N CYS A 189 20.61 15.96 6.84
CA CYS A 189 21.08 17.06 5.97
C CYS A 189 21.53 18.30 6.74
N ARG A 190 20.92 18.58 7.91
CA ARG A 190 21.25 19.73 8.76
C ARG A 190 22.73 19.79 9.15
N LYS A 191 23.40 18.65 9.30
CA LYS A 191 24.84 18.60 9.56
C LYS A 191 25.65 19.17 8.39
N LYS A 192 25.23 18.92 7.15
CA LYS A 192 25.91 19.38 5.92
C LYS A 192 25.64 20.86 5.61
N VAL A 193 24.46 21.37 5.95
CA VAL A 193 24.19 22.82 5.87
C VAL A 193 25.11 23.61 6.84
N ASN A 194 25.36 23.06 8.02
CA ASN A 194 26.22 23.70 9.02
C ASN A 194 27.71 23.66 8.66
N SER A 195 28.14 22.78 7.75
CA SER A 195 29.54 22.71 7.29
C SER A 195 29.87 23.70 6.17
N VAL A 196 28.88 24.44 5.65
CA VAL A 196 29.13 25.47 4.62
C VAL A 196 29.88 26.65 5.24
N SER A 197 31.08 26.91 4.74
CA SER A 197 31.98 27.97 5.19
C SER A 197 31.49 29.36 4.76
N MET A 198 31.74 30.40 5.56
CA MET A 198 31.46 31.81 5.19
C MET A 198 32.38 32.33 4.06
N SER A 199 33.53 31.71 3.84
CA SER A 199 34.52 32.14 2.84
C SER A 199 34.08 31.93 1.40
N ASP A 200 33.01 31.15 1.17
CA ASP A 200 32.54 30.81 -0.18
C ASP A 200 31.85 32.00 -0.89
N ALA A 201 31.26 32.94 -0.14
CA ALA A 201 30.72 34.19 -0.72
C ALA A 201 31.80 35.08 -1.36
N LEU A 202 33.01 35.07 -0.79
CA LEU A 202 34.11 35.91 -1.30
C LEU A 202 34.69 35.34 -2.60
N LYS A 203 34.51 34.05 -2.88
CA LYS A 203 34.93 33.43 -4.16
C LYS A 203 33.88 33.55 -5.25
N SER A 204 32.58 33.48 -4.94
CA SER A 204 31.54 33.58 -5.97
C SER A 204 31.34 34.98 -6.54
N GLY A 205 31.93 36.02 -5.92
CA GLY A 205 31.95 37.38 -6.46
C GLY A 205 33.20 37.70 -7.29
N MET A 206 34.12 36.75 -7.46
CA MET A 206 35.33 36.88 -8.26
C MET A 206 35.31 36.06 -9.57
N GLU A 207 34.21 35.36 -9.85
CA GLU A 207 33.91 34.77 -11.18
C GLU A 207 32.85 35.60 -11.91
#